data_AF-A0A4R4GA19-F1
#
_entry.id   AF-A0A4R4GA19-F1
#
_cell.length_a   1.000
_cell.length_b   1.000
_cell.length_c   1.000
_cell.angle_alpha   90.00
_cell.angle_beta   90.00
_cell.angle_gamma   90.00
#
_symmetry.space_group_name_H-M   'P 1'
#
loop_
_entity.id
_entity.type
_entity.pdbx_description
1 polymer ?
#
loop_
_entity_poly.entity_id
_entity_poly.type
_entity_poly.pdbx_seq_one_letter_code
_entity_poly.pdbx_strand_id
1 'polypeptide(L)' 'MTPEEKEHQRNRYYSMARIQLQETDKKEFKQMVKDKTLGEYLSRKADAMMNELETLMAQGYNQREASEIVVHHHIIEM' A
#
# COMPACT_ATOMS: atom_id res chain seq x y z
N MET A 1 -6.81 16.40 -2.63
CA MET A 1 -6.87 15.16 -3.44
C MET A 1 -8.33 14.88 -3.77
N THR A 2 -8.66 14.78 -5.05
CA THR A 2 -10.00 14.40 -5.52
C THR A 2 -10.28 12.92 -5.22
N PRO A 3 -11.55 12.47 -5.23
CA PRO A 3 -11.87 11.05 -5.08
C PRO A 3 -11.16 10.14 -6.10
N GLU A 4 -11.05 10.58 -7.35
CA GLU A 4 -10.36 9.85 -8.42
C GLU A 4 -8.86 9.72 -8.16
N GLU A 5 -8.21 10.79 -7.69
CA GLU A 5 -6.80 10.76 -7.31
C GLU A 5 -6.54 9.83 -6.11
N LYS A 6 -7.45 9.82 -5.14
CA LYS A 6 -7.37 8.90 -3.99
C LYS A 6 -7.48 7.44 -4.42
N GLU A 7 -8.43 7.14 -5.30
CA GLU A 7 -8.60 5.79 -5.83
C GLU A 7 -7.39 5.35 -6.65
N HIS A 8 -6.86 6.24 -7.50
CA HIS A 8 -5.65 5.97 -8.25
C HIS A 8 -4.46 5.67 -7.33
N GLN A 9 -4.25 6.50 -6.30
CA GLN A 9 -3.15 6.32 -5.35
C GLN A 9 -3.30 5.02 -4.53
N ARG A 10 -4.52 4.70 -4.09
CA ARG A 10 -4.83 3.43 -3.41
C ARG A 10 -4.50 2.23 -4.29
N ASN A 11 -4.89 2.27 -5.57
CA ASN A 11 -4.60 1.20 -6.52
C ASN A 11 -3.10 1.03 -6.78
N ARG A 12 -2.34 2.13 -6.76
CA ARG A 12 -0.86 2.08 -6.78
C ARG A 12 -0.31 1.35 -5.55
N TYR A 13 -0.74 1.70 -4.34
CA TYR A 13 -0.31 1.02 -3.11
C TYR A 13 -0.68 -0.45 -3.08
N TYR A 14 -1.89 -0.80 -3.52
CA TYR A 14 -2.32 -2.19 -3.67
C TYR A 14 -1.36 -2.98 -4.58
N SER A 15 -0.99 -2.39 -5.72
CA SER A 15 -0.08 -3.03 -6.69
C SER A 15 1.34 -3.17 -6.14
N MET A 16 1.83 -2.17 -5.42
CA MET A 16 3.15 -2.21 -4.78
C MET A 16 3.22 -3.27 -3.68
N ALA A 17 2.23 -3.32 -2.80
CA ALA A 17 2.14 -4.35 -1.75
C ALA A 17 2.08 -5.77 -2.34
N ARG A 18 1.41 -5.93 -3.49
CA ARG A 18 1.35 -7.20 -4.20
C ARG A 18 2.72 -7.62 -4.75
N ILE A 19 3.40 -6.71 -5.45
CA ILE A 19 4.73 -6.97 -6.02
C ILE A 19 5.71 -7.31 -4.91
N GLN A 20 5.72 -6.51 -3.84
CA GLN A 20 6.55 -6.75 -2.67
C GLN A 20 6.32 -8.15 -2.10
N LEU A 21 5.08 -8.50 -1.72
CA LEU A 21 4.79 -9.82 -1.14
C LEU A 21 5.18 -10.97 -2.08
N GLN A 22 4.97 -10.79 -3.39
CA GLN A 22 5.35 -11.80 -4.38
C GLN A 22 6.88 -12.00 -4.47
N GLU A 23 7.66 -10.93 -4.27
CA GLU A 23 9.12 -10.94 -4.34
C GLU A 23 9.78 -11.34 -3.02
N THR A 24 9.25 -10.89 -1.87
CA THR A 24 9.84 -11.12 -0.55
C THR A 24 9.40 -12.42 0.09
N ASP A 25 8.12 -12.81 -0.04
CA ASP A 25 7.60 -14.09 0.46
C ASP A 25 6.67 -14.77 -0.56
N LYS A 26 7.31 -15.37 -1.57
CA LYS A 26 6.63 -16.14 -2.60
C LYS A 26 5.80 -17.31 -2.05
N LYS A 27 6.14 -17.85 -0.88
CA LYS A 27 5.41 -18.97 -0.28
C LYS A 27 4.11 -18.46 0.35
N GLU A 28 4.18 -17.41 1.15
CA GLU A 28 3.02 -16.73 1.73
C GLU A 28 2.10 -16.21 0.63
N PHE A 29 2.65 -15.57 -0.41
CA PHE A 29 1.89 -15.12 -1.57
C PHE A 29 1.06 -16.27 -2.19
N LYS A 30 1.70 -17.41 -2.49
CA LYS A 30 1.02 -18.58 -3.07
C LYS A 30 -0.03 -19.15 -2.12
N GLN A 31 0.24 -19.15 -0.82
CA GLN A 31 -0.70 -19.63 0.19
C GLN A 31 -1.94 -18.72 0.24
N MET A 32 -1.76 -17.40 0.30
CA MET A 32 -2.87 -16.44 0.29
C MET A 32 -3.69 -16.48 -1.00
N VAL A 33 -3.06 -16.74 -2.15
CA VAL A 33 -3.78 -16.99 -3.42
C VAL A 33 -4.64 -18.25 -3.31
N LYS A 34 -4.09 -19.34 -2.79
CA LYS A 34 -4.80 -20.61 -2.61
C LYS A 34 -5.99 -20.46 -1.65
N ASP A 35 -5.78 -19.73 -0.56
CA ASP A 35 -6.78 -19.50 0.49
C ASP A 35 -7.78 -18.39 0.12
N LYS A 36 -7.59 -17.73 -1.04
CA LYS A 36 -8.39 -16.60 -1.52
C LYS A 36 -8.43 -15.40 -0.57
N THR A 37 -7.42 -15.25 0.28
CA THR A 37 -7.28 -14.15 1.24
C THR A 37 -6.42 -13.00 0.73
N LEU A 38 -5.69 -13.21 -0.37
CA LEU A 38 -4.75 -12.22 -0.92
C LEU A 38 -5.41 -10.86 -1.19
N GLY A 39 -6.60 -10.83 -1.79
CA GLY A 39 -7.27 -9.58 -2.16
C GLY A 39 -7.66 -8.73 -0.95
N GLU A 40 -8.10 -9.38 0.13
CA GLU A 40 -8.45 -8.72 1.38
C GLU A 40 -7.20 -8.19 2.09
N TYR A 41 -6.14 -8.99 2.15
CA TYR A 41 -4.84 -8.56 2.71
C TYR A 41 -4.32 -7.31 1.99
N LEU A 42 -4.25 -7.34 0.66
CA LEU A 42 -3.75 -6.24 -0.15
C LEU A 42 -4.64 -4.99 -0.03
N SER A 43 -5.96 -5.16 0.07
CA SER A 43 -6.89 -4.04 0.29
C SER A 43 -6.63 -3.37 1.64
N ARG A 44 -6.54 -4.15 2.72
CA ARG A 44 -6.25 -3.60 4.06
C ARG A 44 -4.90 -2.91 4.11
N LYS A 45 -3.87 -3.47 3.46
CA LYS A 45 -2.53 -2.85 3.38
C LYS A 45 -2.59 -1.52 2.60
N ALA A 46 -3.28 -1.48 1.47
CA ALA A 46 -3.46 -0.25 0.69
C ALA A 46 -4.24 0.82 1.46
N ASP A 47 -5.27 0.44 2.21
CA ASP A 47 -6.05 1.34 3.06
C ASP A 47 -5.19 1.91 4.19
N ALA A 48 -4.33 1.10 4.82
CA ALA A 48 -3.38 1.56 5.82
C ALA A 48 -2.39 2.59 5.25
N MET A 49 -1.82 2.31 4.07
CA MET A 49 -0.91 3.24 3.37
C MET A 49 -1.62 4.55 2.99
N MET A 50 -2.89 4.49 2.57
CA MET A 50 -3.68 5.69 2.29
C MET A 50 -3.95 6.52 3.54
N ASN A 51 -4.29 5.87 4.66
CA ASN A 51 -4.52 6.58 5.93
C ASN A 51 -3.26 7.29 6.43
N GLU A 52 -2.10 6.65 6.30
CA GLU A 52 -0.82 7.28 6.64
C GLU A 52 -0.49 8.44 5.70
N LEU A 53 -0.69 8.28 4.38
CA LEU A 53 -0.52 9.35 3.40
C LEU A 53 -1.36 10.58 3.77
N GLU A 54 -2.65 10.38 4.09
CA GLU A 54 -3.55 11.47 4.49
C GLU A 54 -3.11 12.13 5.81
N THR A 55 -2.60 11.33 6.75
CA THR A 55 -2.06 11.83 8.03
C THR A 55 -0.84 12.73 7.80
N LEU A 56 0.11 12.29 6.97
CA LEU A 56 1.31 13.07 6.64
C LEU A 56 0.96 14.34 5.86
N MET A 57 0.04 14.26 4.90
CA MET A 57 -0.44 15.45 4.19
C MET A 57 -1.12 16.45 5.14
N ALA A 58 -1.87 15.97 6.14
CA ALA A 58 -2.47 16.83 7.17
C ALA A 58 -1.42 17.47 8.11
N GLN A 59 -0.26 16.85 8.28
CA GLN A 59 0.89 17.40 9.01
C GLN A 59 1.68 18.45 8.21
N GLY A 60 1.33 18.68 6.94
CA GLY A 60 1.94 19.70 6.08
C GLY A 60 2.98 19.18 5.10
N TYR A 61 3.21 17.86 5.04
CA TYR A 61 4.04 17.26 3.99
C TYR A 61 3.35 17.40 2.64
N ASN A 62 4.12 17.64 1.58
CA ASN A 62 3.55 17.58 0.25
C ASN A 62 3.28 16.12 -0.15
N GLN A 63 2.40 15.92 -1.14
CA GLN A 63 1.97 14.58 -1.54
C GLN A 63 3.13 13.67 -1.97
N ARG A 64 4.17 14.22 -2.58
CA ARG A 64 5.32 13.43 -3.01
C ARG A 64 6.13 12.94 -1.82
N GLU A 65 6.50 13.84 -0.91
CA GLU A 65 7.23 13.50 0.32
C GLU A 65 6.45 12.50 1.16
N ALA A 66 5.16 12.76 1.38
CA ALA A 66 4.29 11.87 2.14
C ALA A 66 4.21 10.47 1.49
N SER A 67 4.10 10.40 0.15
CA SER A 67 4.08 9.13 -0.55
C SER A 67 5.41 8.38 -0.48
N GLU A 68 6.54 9.07 -0.49
CA GLU A 68 7.87 8.45 -0.36
C GLU A 68 8.03 7.85 1.05
N ILE A 69 7.62 8.57 2.10
CA ILE A 69 7.62 8.08 3.49
C ILE A 69 6.75 6.83 3.65
N VAL A 70 5.50 6.85 3.17
CA VAL A 70 4.57 5.72 3.27
C VAL A 70 5.12 4.47 2.59
N VAL A 71 5.69 4.62 1.39
CA VAL A 71 6.30 3.50 0.67
C VAL A 71 7.47 2.94 1.46
N HIS A 72 8.31 3.80 2.03
CA HIS A 72 9.44 3.37 2.85
C HIS A 72 8.98 2.56 4.06
N HIS A 73 8.04 3.07 4.85
CA HIS A 73 7.52 2.39 6.05
C HIS A 73 6.82 1.06 5.75
N HIS A 74 6.04 0.98 4.66
CA HIS A 74 5.18 -0.18 4.42
C HIS A 74 5.76 -1.22 3.47
N ILE A 75 6.68 -0.83 2.58
CA ILE A 75 7.21 -1.67 1.51
C ILE A 75 8.70 -1.99 1.71
N ILE A 76 9.50 -1.04 2.21
CA ILE A 76 10.97 -1.18 2.28
C ILE A 76 11.42 -1.71 3.65
N GLU A 77 10.86 -1.23 4.77
CA GLU A 77 11.33 -1.55 6.13
C GLU A 77 10.70 -2.80 6.79
N MET A 78 10.14 -3.76 6.03
CA MET A 78 9.62 -5.03 6.60
C MET A 78 10.67 -6.15 6.64
#